data_AF-A0A7Y3GIV6-F1
#
_entry.id   AF-A0A7Y3GIV6-F1
#
_cell.length_a   1.000
_cell.length_b   1.000
_cell.length_c   1.000
_cell.angle_alpha   90.00
_cell.angle_beta   90.00
_cell.angle_gamma   90.00
#
_symmetry.space_group_name_H-M   'P 1'
#
loop_
_entity.id
_entity.type
_entity.pdbx_description
1 polymer ?
#
loop_
_entity_poly.entity_id
_entity_poly.type
_entity_poly.pdbx_seq_one_letter_code
_entity_poly.pdbx_strand_id
1 'polypeptide(L)'
;TLTVKIGKRPLTLAAASESRRKQEEGDYGFQVTNLTPELARRFNINETVGIIVVEVAPNGKAESAGVRQGDLIIEVNRQNVTSVKDFKELIDRSNRGNGINLLVKRMNAGLIVIRLA
;
A
#
# COMPACT_ATOMS: atom_id res chain seq x y z
N THR A 1 -14.96 43.86 -33.42
CA THR A 1 -14.24 42.57 -33.51
C THR A 1 -13.65 42.27 -32.14
N LEU A 2 -14.20 41.28 -31.42
CA LEU A 2 -13.84 40.98 -30.04
C LEU A 2 -12.69 39.97 -30.00
N THR A 3 -11.53 40.43 -29.55
CA THR A 3 -10.30 39.64 -29.41
C THR A 3 -10.43 38.67 -28.24
N VAL A 4 -10.45 37.37 -28.53
CA VAL A 4 -10.51 36.31 -27.52
C VAL A 4 -9.17 36.25 -26.78
N LYS A 5 -9.16 36.72 -25.52
CA LYS A 5 -8.08 36.45 -24.57
C LYS A 5 -8.17 34.98 -24.14
N ILE A 6 -7.31 34.15 -24.74
CA ILE A 6 -7.05 32.79 -24.26
C ILE A 6 -6.44 32.89 -22.86
N GLY A 7 -7.25 32.57 -21.85
CA GLY A 7 -6.80 32.40 -20.48
C GLY A 7 -5.92 31.17 -20.36
N LYS A 8 -4.64 31.34 -20.04
CA LYS A 8 -3.83 30.26 -19.49
C LYS A 8 -4.49 29.85 -18.17
N ARG A 9 -5.07 28.65 -18.11
CA ARG A 9 -5.47 28.01 -16.85
C ARG A 9 -4.23 27.88 -15.97
N PRO A 10 -4.14 28.56 -14.81
CA PRO A 10 -3.17 28.15 -13.81
C PRO A 10 -3.67 26.83 -13.22
N LEU A 11 -3.04 25.73 -13.59
CA LEU A 11 -3.14 24.45 -12.88
C LEU A 11 -2.38 24.58 -11.55
N THR A 12 -2.93 25.38 -10.64
CA THR A 12 -2.42 25.50 -9.27
C THR A 12 -3.46 24.99 -8.30
N LEU A 13 -3.73 23.68 -8.38
CA LEU A 13 -4.38 22.90 -7.33
C LEU A 13 -3.52 21.72 -6.85
N ALA A 14 -2.26 21.61 -7.32
CA ALA A 14 -1.40 20.46 -7.01
C ALA A 14 -0.63 20.61 -5.69
N ALA A 15 -0.32 21.82 -5.24
CA ALA A 15 0.66 22.04 -4.17
C ALA A 15 0.11 22.02 -2.72
N ALA A 16 -1.21 21.96 -2.52
CA ALA A 16 -1.83 22.01 -1.18
C ALA A 16 -2.23 20.62 -0.63
N SER A 17 -2.17 19.57 -1.45
CA SER A 17 -2.49 18.19 -1.04
C SER A 17 -1.26 17.32 -0.78
N GLU A 18 -0.06 17.80 -1.07
CA GLU A 18 1.18 17.03 -0.92
C GLU A 18 1.58 16.86 0.55
N SER A 19 1.33 17.88 1.38
CA SER A 19 1.74 17.85 2.79
C SER A 19 0.81 17.05 3.70
N ARG A 20 -0.39 16.68 3.23
CA ARG A 20 -1.40 15.95 4.03
C ARG A 20 -1.60 14.49 3.61
N ARG A 21 -1.23 14.12 2.37
CA ARG A 21 -1.21 12.70 1.92
C ARG A 21 0.00 11.93 2.44
N LYS A 22 1.13 12.62 2.62
CA LYS A 22 2.40 12.04 3.06
C LYS A 22 2.38 11.42 4.48
N GLN A 23 1.33 11.66 5.26
CA GLN A 23 1.22 11.15 6.63
C GLN A 23 0.41 9.83 6.72
N GLU A 24 -0.30 9.45 5.67
CA GLU A 24 -1.08 8.19 5.62
C GLU A 24 -0.55 7.19 4.60
N GLU A 25 0.28 7.65 3.67
CA GLU A 25 1.18 6.81 2.89
C GLU A 25 2.22 6.25 3.87
N GLY A 26 2.07 4.97 4.27
CA GLY A 26 3.12 4.30 5.02
C GLY A 26 4.47 4.44 4.31
N ASP A 27 5.57 4.32 5.05
CA ASP A 27 6.97 4.63 4.64
C ASP A 27 7.42 4.07 3.27
N TYR A 28 6.67 3.11 2.72
CA TYR A 28 6.93 2.38 1.49
C TYR A 28 6.00 2.74 0.31
N GLY A 29 5.08 3.69 0.48
CA GLY A 29 4.18 4.18 -0.58
C GLY A 29 3.06 3.20 -0.91
N PHE A 30 2.41 2.61 0.08
CA PHE A 30 1.19 1.82 -0.12
C PHE A 30 0.25 1.96 1.09
N GLN A 31 -1.03 1.75 0.84
CA GLN A 31 -2.06 1.74 1.87
C GLN A 31 -2.58 0.33 2.10
N VAL A 32 -2.80 0.03 3.37
CA VAL A 32 -3.26 -1.26 3.83
C VAL A 32 -4.49 -1.12 4.72
N THR A 33 -5.37 -2.11 4.66
CA THR A 33 -6.52 -2.22 5.56
C THR A 33 -6.66 -3.62 6.12
N ASN A 34 -7.40 -3.76 7.22
CA ASN A 34 -7.69 -5.07 7.78
C ASN A 34 -8.54 -5.88 6.80
N LEU A 35 -8.23 -7.16 6.66
CA LEU A 35 -9.05 -8.08 5.90
C LEU A 35 -10.40 -8.24 6.61
N THR A 36 -11.47 -7.90 5.92
CA THR A 36 -12.84 -8.20 6.36
C THR A 36 -13.34 -9.47 5.65
N PRO A 37 -14.34 -10.18 6.21
CA PRO A 37 -14.92 -11.35 5.56
C PRO A 37 -15.49 -11.04 4.16
N GLU A 38 -15.95 -9.81 3.94
CA GLU A 38 -16.39 -9.34 2.62
C GLU A 38 -15.23 -9.21 1.64
N LEU A 39 -14.11 -8.61 2.06
CA LEU A 39 -12.93 -8.47 1.21
C LEU A 39 -12.33 -9.85 0.91
N ALA A 40 -12.23 -10.72 1.91
CA ALA A 40 -11.76 -12.10 1.72
C ALA A 40 -12.56 -12.85 0.65
N ARG A 41 -13.89 -12.75 0.68
CA ARG A 41 -14.77 -13.34 -0.34
C ARG A 41 -14.56 -12.73 -1.72
N ARG A 42 -14.43 -11.40 -1.81
CA ARG A 42 -14.21 -10.68 -3.08
C ARG A 42 -12.91 -11.07 -3.75
N PHE A 43 -11.85 -11.29 -2.96
CA PHE A 43 -10.54 -11.66 -3.45
C PHE A 43 -10.29 -13.19 -3.46
N ASN A 44 -11.33 -14.00 -3.18
CA ASN A 44 -11.26 -15.47 -3.11
C ASN A 44 -10.15 -15.98 -2.17
N ILE A 45 -10.01 -15.32 -1.03
CA ILE A 45 -9.02 -15.61 -0.01
C ILE A 45 -9.67 -16.53 1.04
N ASN A 46 -9.07 -17.70 1.27
CA ASN A 46 -9.52 -18.63 2.32
C ASN A 46 -9.16 -18.18 3.74
N GLU A 47 -8.24 -17.22 3.88
CA GLU A 47 -7.92 -16.63 5.18
C GLU A 47 -8.99 -15.63 5.61
N THR A 48 -9.36 -15.70 6.88
CA THR A 48 -10.33 -14.80 7.51
C THR A 48 -9.67 -13.61 8.20
N VAL A 49 -8.35 -13.64 8.35
CA VAL A 49 -7.55 -12.67 9.10
C VAL A 49 -6.31 -12.31 8.30
N GLY A 50 -5.86 -11.07 8.44
CA GLY A 50 -4.70 -10.54 7.72
C GLY A 50 -4.95 -9.13 7.26
N ILE A 51 -4.08 -8.67 6.36
CA ILE A 51 -4.10 -7.30 5.88
C ILE A 51 -4.11 -7.31 4.37
N ILE A 52 -4.97 -6.50 3.77
CA ILE A 52 -5.03 -6.36 2.33
C ILE A 52 -4.51 -4.99 1.88
N VAL A 53 -3.74 -5.00 0.80
CA VAL A 53 -3.25 -3.80 0.14
C VAL A 53 -4.39 -3.20 -0.68
N VAL A 54 -4.83 -2.00 -0.32
CA VAL A 54 -5.94 -1.30 -0.98
C VAL A 54 -5.47 -0.30 -2.02
N GLU A 55 -4.25 0.21 -1.87
CA GLU A 55 -3.67 1.17 -2.80
C GLU A 55 -2.14 1.03 -2.78
N VAL A 56 -1.52 1.22 -3.94
CA VAL A 56 -0.06 1.30 -4.07
C VAL A 56 0.25 2.58 -4.83
N ALA A 57 1.13 3.41 -4.26
CA ALA A 57 1.54 4.65 -4.89
C ALA A 57 2.39 4.35 -6.13
N PRO A 58 2.13 5.02 -7.27
CA PRO A 58 2.91 4.85 -8.48
C PRO A 58 4.34 5.36 -8.25
N ASN A 59 5.33 4.61 -8.73
CA ASN A 59 6.76 4.80 -8.48
C ASN A 59 7.17 4.70 -7.00
N GLY A 60 6.33 4.09 -6.15
CA GLY A 60 6.64 3.82 -4.76
C GLY A 60 7.62 2.65 -4.57
N LYS A 61 8.22 2.55 -3.37
CA LYS A 61 9.08 1.41 -3.02
C LYS A 61 8.32 0.09 -3.10
N ALA A 62 7.05 0.09 -2.70
CA ALA A 62 6.21 -1.09 -2.76
C ALA A 62 5.87 -1.54 -4.19
N GLU A 63 5.55 -0.61 -5.09
CA GLU A 63 5.36 -0.95 -6.51
C GLU A 63 6.65 -1.53 -7.10
N SER A 64 7.79 -0.89 -6.84
CA SER A 64 9.11 -1.35 -7.31
C SER A 64 9.48 -2.74 -6.78
N ALA A 65 9.05 -3.06 -5.55
CA ALA A 65 9.21 -4.38 -4.96
C ALA A 65 8.20 -5.42 -5.50
N GLY A 66 7.21 -4.99 -6.27
CA GLY A 66 6.20 -5.85 -6.88
C GLY A 66 4.95 -6.07 -6.04
N VAL A 67 4.71 -5.24 -5.01
CA VAL A 67 3.44 -5.19 -4.27
C VAL A 67 2.36 -4.66 -5.20
N ARG A 68 1.19 -5.28 -5.15
CA ARG A 68 0.03 -4.89 -5.96
C ARG A 68 -1.20 -4.72 -5.08
N GLN A 69 -2.13 -3.92 -5.57
CA GLN A 69 -3.47 -3.83 -4.99
C GLN A 69 -4.13 -5.22 -4.99
N GLY A 70 -4.78 -5.56 -3.89
CA GLY A 70 -5.42 -6.86 -3.68
C GLY A 70 -4.47 -7.94 -3.14
N ASP A 71 -3.19 -7.63 -2.93
CA ASP A 71 -2.29 -8.54 -2.22
C ASP A 71 -2.69 -8.65 -0.75
N LEU A 72 -2.79 -9.87 -0.25
CA LEU A 72 -3.03 -10.14 1.16
C LEU A 72 -1.71 -10.40 1.88
N ILE A 73 -1.31 -9.47 2.73
CA ILE A 73 -0.18 -9.62 3.64
C ILE A 73 -0.61 -10.52 4.81
N ILE A 74 0.11 -11.63 4.97
CA ILE A 74 -0.09 -12.61 6.04
C ILE A 74 1.07 -12.62 7.04
N GLU A 75 2.28 -12.28 6.60
CA GLU A 75 3.46 -12.17 7.46
C GLU A 75 4.30 -10.95 7.11
N VAL A 76 4.92 -10.37 8.13
CA VAL A 76 5.95 -9.32 8.02
C VAL A 76 7.16 -9.82 8.80
N ASN A 77 8.32 -9.90 8.15
CA ASN A 77 9.56 -10.41 8.74
C ASN A 77 9.42 -11.75 9.46
N ARG A 78 8.66 -12.69 8.88
CA ARG A 78 8.35 -14.01 9.45
C ARG A 78 7.54 -13.95 10.75
N GLN A 79 6.83 -12.84 10.98
CA GLN A 79 5.88 -12.68 12.06
C GLN A 79 4.49 -12.57 11.46
N ASN A 80 3.56 -13.43 11.90
CA ASN A 80 2.17 -13.35 11.50
C ASN A 80 1.57 -12.00 11.88
N VAL A 81 0.78 -11.47 10.96
CA VAL A 81 0.11 -10.19 11.13
C VAL A 81 -1.37 -10.37 10.86
N THR A 82 -2.19 -9.93 11.81
CA THR A 82 -3.66 -10.05 11.75
C THR A 82 -4.35 -8.71 11.66
N SER A 83 -3.66 -7.63 12.05
CA SER A 83 -4.20 -6.28 12.13
C SER A 83 -3.22 -5.22 11.62
N VAL A 84 -3.73 -4.14 11.03
CA VAL A 84 -2.96 -2.97 10.59
C VAL A 84 -2.11 -2.38 11.72
N LYS A 85 -2.57 -2.48 12.97
CA LYS A 85 -1.80 -2.06 14.14
C LYS A 85 -0.53 -2.89 14.29
N ASP A 86 -0.63 -4.22 14.34
CA ASP A 86 0.52 -5.13 14.36
C ASP A 86 1.47 -4.87 13.19
N PHE A 87 0.93 -4.68 11.99
CA PHE A 87 1.74 -4.34 10.83
C PHE A 87 2.58 -3.09 11.06
N LYS A 88 1.97 -1.99 11.50
CA LYS A 88 2.70 -0.75 11.78
C LYS A 88 3.78 -0.96 12.85
N GLU A 89 3.49 -1.71 13.91
CA GLU A 89 4.46 -2.02 14.96
C GLU A 89 5.63 -2.87 14.46
N LEU A 90 5.36 -3.85 13.59
CA LEU A 90 6.38 -4.71 12.97
C LEU A 90 7.25 -3.94 11.97
N ILE A 91 6.64 -3.08 11.17
CA ILE A 91 7.35 -2.18 10.25
C ILE A 91 8.26 -1.22 11.03
N ASP A 92 7.73 -0.55 12.05
CA ASP A 92 8.47 0.43 12.85
C ASP A 92 9.67 -0.22 13.57
N ARG A 93 9.46 -1.41 14.14
CA ARG A 93 10.52 -2.23 14.74
C ARG A 93 11.60 -2.60 13.73
N SER A 94 11.22 -2.87 12.49
CA SER A 94 12.15 -3.29 11.42
C SER A 94 12.85 -2.13 10.71
N ASN A 95 12.37 -0.89 10.85
CA ASN A 95 12.92 0.31 10.22
C ASN A 95 14.35 0.66 10.70
N ARG A 96 14.96 -0.18 11.56
CA ARG A 96 16.37 -0.10 11.97
C ARG A 96 17.35 -0.69 10.95
N GLY A 97 17.18 -0.36 9.67
CA GLY A 97 18.18 -0.60 8.63
C GLY A 97 18.18 -1.97 7.95
N ASN A 98 17.20 -2.83 8.23
CA ASN A 98 17.05 -4.11 7.55
C ASN A 98 15.77 -4.08 6.70
N GLY A 99 15.91 -4.35 5.39
CA GLY A 99 14.77 -4.44 4.47
C GLY A 99 13.69 -5.40 5.00
N ILE A 100 12.44 -5.08 4.70
CA ILE A 100 11.27 -5.76 5.25
C ILE A 100 10.82 -6.86 4.29
N ASN A 101 10.71 -8.08 4.79
CA ASN A 101 10.15 -9.18 4.03
C ASN A 101 8.66 -9.31 4.31
N LEU A 102 7.82 -9.13 3.29
CA LEU A 102 6.39 -9.36 3.34
C LEU A 102 6.06 -10.70 2.71
N LEU A 103 5.29 -11.55 3.39
CA LEU A 103 4.65 -12.68 2.75
C LEU A 103 3.25 -12.25 2.32
N VAL A 104 3.02 -12.26 1.01
CA VAL A 104 1.74 -11.90 0.41
C VAL A 104 1.10 -13.09 -0.29
N LYS A 105 -0.24 -13.16 -0.25
CA LYS A 105 -1.05 -14.10 -1.00
C LYS A 105 -1.76 -13.36 -2.12
N ARG A 106 -1.48 -13.76 -3.36
CA ARG A 106 -2.02 -13.18 -4.59
C ARG A 106 -2.85 -14.21 -5.33
N MET A 107 -4.07 -13.84 -5.73
CA MET A 107 -5.04 -14.76 -6.36
C MET A 107 -4.46 -15.56 -7.55
N ASN A 108 -3.69 -14.89 -8.41
CA ASN A 108 -3.17 -15.49 -9.65
C ASN A 108 -1.80 -16.19 -9.49
N ALA A 109 -1.15 -16.06 -8.34
CA ALA A 109 0.25 -16.49 -8.16
C ALA A 109 0.51 -17.26 -6.86
N GLY A 110 -0.45 -17.32 -5.95
CA GLY A 110 -0.29 -17.97 -4.64
C GLY A 110 0.52 -17.10 -3.67
N LEU A 111 1.38 -17.76 -2.89
CA LEU A 111 2.21 -17.12 -1.87
C LEU A 111 3.49 -16.57 -2.48
N ILE A 112 3.75 -15.27 -2.29
CA ILE A 112 4.93 -14.56 -2.78
C ILE A 112 5.60 -13.87 -1.60
N VAL A 113 6.92 -13.98 -1.50
CA VAL A 113 7.72 -13.15 -0.59
C VAL A 113 8.18 -11.91 -1.33
N ILE A 114 7.82 -10.74 -0.84
CA ILE A 114 8.21 -9.43 -1.37
C ILE A 114 9.16 -8.78 -0.39
N ARG A 115 10.35 -8.42 -0.84
CA ARG A 115 11.33 -7.68 -0.03
C ARG A 115 11.24 -6.20 -0.36
N LEU A 116 10.93 -5.39 0.65
CA LEU A 116 11.00 -3.94 0.61
C LEU A 116 12.39 -3.51 1.11
N ALA A 117 13.16 -2.84 0.27
CA ALA A 117 14.46 -2.27 0.60
C ALA A 117 14.47 -0.76 0.34
#